data_AF-A0A7S3RJ80-F1
#
_entry.id   AF-A0A7S3RJ80-F1
#
_cell.length_a   1.000
_cell.length_b   1.000
_cell.length_c   1.000
_cell.angle_alpha   90.00
_cell.angle_beta   90.00
_cell.angle_gamma   90.00
#
_symmetry.space_group_name_H-M   'P 1'
#
loop_
_entity.id
_entity.type
_entity.pdbx_description
1 polymer ?
#
loop_
_entity_poly.entity_id
_entity_poly.type
_entity_poly.pdbx_seq_one_letter_code
_entity_poly.pdbx_strand_id
1 'polypeptide(L)'
;FFEEVNGVKSALCTMAASVARIEALQSESLTATSAEEGKAAAKQLQEESGGMNVLAKKVRAQLKAMDAANKLFAKKNPGASEARIRTNMHATLSRKFVESMAEYQEVQARFKSKHRERMARQYRM
;
A
#
# COMPACT_ATOMS: atom_id res chain seq x y z
N PHE A 1 -21.07 -3.52 8.71
CA PHE A 1 -20.54 -3.85 7.38
C PHE A 1 -20.18 -2.60 6.56
N PHE A 2 -21.12 -1.71 6.25
CA PHE A 2 -20.81 -0.53 5.42
C PHE A 2 -19.77 0.43 6.04
N GLU A 3 -19.79 0.59 7.36
CA GLU A 3 -18.76 1.36 8.07
C GLU A 3 -17.37 0.73 7.93
N GLU A 4 -17.26 -0.59 8.09
CA GLU A 4 -16.01 -1.35 7.88
C GLU A 4 -15.51 -1.21 6.45
N VAL A 5 -16.39 -1.30 5.45
CA VAL A 5 -16.07 -1.02 4.05
C VAL A 5 -15.50 0.39 3.89
N ASN A 6 -16.13 1.41 4.47
CA ASN A 6 -15.66 2.79 4.36
C ASN A 6 -14.31 2.99 5.05
N GLY A 7 -14.08 2.33 6.18
CA GLY A 7 -12.78 2.29 6.85
C GLY A 7 -11.69 1.68 5.97
N VAL A 8 -11.97 0.54 5.32
CA VAL A 8 -11.03 -0.09 4.39
C VAL A 8 -10.79 0.78 3.15
N LYS A 9 -11.82 1.41 2.59
CA LYS A 9 -11.66 2.35 1.46
C LYS A 9 -10.75 3.52 1.83
N SER A 10 -10.97 4.13 2.99
CA SER A 10 -10.14 5.24 3.47
C SER A 10 -8.68 4.81 3.62
N ALA A 11 -8.45 3.66 4.26
CA ALA A 11 -7.11 3.09 4.40
C ALA A 11 -6.43 2.81 3.04
N LEU A 12 -7.17 2.31 2.04
CA LEU A 12 -6.65 2.12 0.68
C LEU A 12 -6.28 3.44 0.00
N CYS A 13 -7.08 4.51 0.17
CA CYS A 13 -6.72 5.83 -0.32
C CYS A 13 -5.44 6.35 0.35
N THR A 14 -5.30 6.15 1.66
CA THR A 14 -4.07 6.49 2.39
C THR A 14 -2.86 5.68 1.91
N MET A 15 -3.04 4.39 1.60
CA MET A 15 -1.97 3.56 1.01
C MET A 15 -1.50 4.13 -0.32
N ALA A 16 -2.41 4.42 -1.25
CA ALA A 16 -2.08 5.02 -2.54
C ALA A 16 -1.34 6.37 -2.38
N ALA A 17 -1.80 7.24 -1.48
CA ALA A 17 -1.10 8.50 -1.18
C ALA A 17 0.29 8.27 -0.60
N SER A 18 0.47 7.22 0.21
CA SER A 18 1.78 6.87 0.77
C SER A 18 2.74 6.34 -0.29
N VAL A 19 2.25 5.58 -1.29
CA VAL A 19 3.07 5.17 -2.45
C VAL A 19 3.63 6.39 -3.18
N ALA A 20 2.77 7.37 -3.50
CA ALA A 20 3.19 8.59 -4.19
C ALA A 20 4.22 9.40 -3.38
N ARG A 21 4.05 9.51 -2.04
CA ARG A 21 5.04 10.17 -1.18
C ARG A 21 6.37 9.43 -1.13
N ILE A 22 6.34 8.11 -1.04
CA ILE A 22 7.53 7.27 -1.06
C ILE A 22 8.31 7.44 -2.37
N GLU A 23 7.62 7.48 -3.52
CA GLU A 23 8.25 7.73 -4.81
C GLU A 23 8.90 9.11 -4.90
N ALA A 24 8.24 10.16 -4.37
CA ALA A 24 8.79 11.51 -4.31
C ALA A 24 10.07 11.58 -3.45
N LEU A 25 10.02 11.04 -2.22
CA LEU A 25 11.18 10.99 -1.31
C LEU A 25 12.35 10.18 -1.89
N GLN A 26 12.04 9.10 -2.62
CA GLN A 26 13.04 8.32 -3.34
C GLN A 26 13.71 9.13 -4.45
N SER A 27 12.94 9.92 -5.20
CA SER A 27 13.49 10.82 -6.22
C SER A 27 14.37 11.90 -5.59
N GLU A 28 13.91 12.53 -4.51
CA GLU A 28 14.66 13.56 -3.77
C GLU A 28 15.99 13.00 -3.23
N SER A 29 15.97 11.81 -2.65
CA SER A 29 17.19 11.13 -2.19
C SER A 29 18.19 10.85 -3.33
N LEU A 30 17.72 10.62 -4.56
CA LEU A 30 18.58 10.45 -5.73
C LEU A 30 19.10 11.78 -6.30
N THR A 31 18.44 12.91 -6.05
CA THR A 31 18.86 14.23 -6.55
C THR A 31 19.57 15.07 -5.50
N ALA A 32 19.59 14.62 -4.23
CA ALA A 32 20.23 15.31 -3.12
C ALA A 32 21.68 15.69 -3.47
N THR A 33 22.02 16.95 -3.20
CA THR A 33 23.32 17.54 -3.54
C THR A 33 24.26 17.59 -2.33
N SER A 34 23.70 17.48 -1.12
CA SER A 34 24.44 17.37 0.13
C SER A 34 24.15 16.05 0.87
N ALA A 35 25.08 15.66 1.76
CA ALA A 35 24.92 14.49 2.61
C ALA A 35 23.78 14.63 3.63
N GLU A 36 23.49 15.87 4.06
CA GLU A 36 22.44 16.18 5.03
C GLU A 36 21.05 16.05 4.41
N GLU A 37 20.85 16.57 3.20
CA GLU A 37 19.63 16.37 2.40
C GLU A 37 19.36 14.88 2.17
N GLY A 38 20.38 14.13 1.74
CA GLY A 38 20.26 12.69 1.50
C GLY A 38 19.87 11.91 2.77
N LYS A 39 20.44 12.28 3.92
CA LYS A 39 20.14 11.65 5.21
C LYS A 39 18.72 11.98 5.70
N ALA A 40 18.26 13.21 5.52
CA ALA A 40 16.90 13.63 5.87
C ALA A 40 15.85 12.89 5.04
N ALA A 41 16.03 12.84 3.71
CA ALA A 41 15.13 12.12 2.80
C ALA A 41 15.11 10.61 3.11
N ALA A 42 16.26 10.01 3.41
CA ALA A 42 16.33 8.59 3.79
C ALA A 42 15.57 8.29 5.09
N LYS A 43 15.65 9.18 6.09
CA LYS A 43 14.91 9.04 7.36
C LYS A 43 13.40 9.11 7.12
N GLN A 44 12.93 10.12 6.39
CA GLN A 44 11.50 10.26 6.06
C GLN A 44 10.99 9.08 5.23
N LEU A 45 11.79 8.59 4.28
CA LEU A 45 11.45 7.40 3.49
C LEU A 45 11.28 6.15 4.36
N GLN A 46 12.13 5.98 5.38
CA GLN A 46 12.02 4.86 6.33
C GLN A 46 10.74 4.96 7.17
N GLU A 47 10.40 6.16 7.65
CA GLU A 47 9.18 6.42 8.42
C GLU A 47 7.91 6.14 7.59
N GLU A 48 7.82 6.70 6.38
CA GLU A 48 6.68 6.48 5.47
C GLU A 48 6.56 5.01 5.05
N SER A 49 7.68 4.33 4.75
CA SER A 49 7.68 2.90 4.43
C SER A 49 7.25 2.03 5.61
N GLY A 50 7.65 2.41 6.83
CA GLY A 50 7.21 1.78 8.07
C GLY A 50 5.69 1.92 8.26
N GLY A 51 5.17 3.14 8.11
CA GLY A 51 3.74 3.44 8.16
C GLY A 51 2.94 2.66 7.12
N MET A 52 3.42 2.62 5.88
CA MET A 52 2.81 1.84 4.78
C MET A 52 2.73 0.34 5.13
N ASN A 53 3.78 -0.24 5.68
CA ASN A 53 3.79 -1.65 6.07
C ASN A 53 2.78 -1.96 7.18
N VAL A 54 2.66 -1.08 8.18
CA VAL A 54 1.66 -1.21 9.26
C VAL A 54 0.24 -1.10 8.69
N LEU A 55 0.00 -0.10 7.84
CA LEU A 55 -1.29 0.12 7.20
C LEU A 55 -1.70 -1.08 6.32
N ALA A 56 -0.78 -1.61 5.52
CA ALA A 56 -1.02 -2.79 4.68
C ALA A 56 -1.40 -4.03 5.51
N LYS A 57 -0.72 -4.26 6.63
CA LYS A 57 -1.07 -5.35 7.58
C LYS A 57 -2.47 -5.16 8.15
N LYS A 58 -2.81 -3.92 8.55
CA LYS A 58 -4.15 -3.58 9.06
C LYS A 58 -5.24 -3.83 8.03
N VAL A 59 -5.08 -3.34 6.80
CA VAL A 59 -6.05 -3.55 5.71
C VAL A 59 -6.22 -5.03 5.40
N ARG A 60 -5.12 -5.81 5.34
CA ARG A 60 -5.19 -7.27 5.14
C ARG A 60 -5.99 -7.95 6.26
N ALA A 61 -5.77 -7.58 7.51
CA ALA A 61 -6.49 -8.15 8.64
C ALA A 61 -7.99 -7.82 8.59
N GLN A 62 -8.34 -6.57 8.25
CA GLN A 62 -9.73 -6.14 8.09
C GLN A 62 -10.43 -6.88 6.94
N LEU A 63 -9.79 -7.01 5.78
CA LEU A 63 -10.34 -7.79 4.66
C LEU A 63 -10.61 -9.25 5.06
N LYS A 64 -9.67 -9.89 5.77
CA LYS A 64 -9.83 -11.28 6.26
C LYS A 64 -10.99 -11.41 7.25
N ALA A 65 -11.14 -10.45 8.17
CA ALA A 65 -12.25 -10.44 9.12
C ALA A 65 -13.59 -10.24 8.40
N MET A 66 -13.64 -9.33 7.43
CA MET A 66 -14.82 -9.06 6.61
C MET A 66 -15.25 -10.29 5.79
N ASP A 67 -14.31 -11.03 5.18
CA ASP A 67 -14.61 -12.29 4.47
C ASP A 67 -15.24 -13.34 5.41
N ALA A 68 -14.67 -13.53 6.60
CA ALA A 68 -15.22 -14.45 7.60
C ALA A 68 -16.63 -14.03 8.04
N ALA A 69 -16.85 -12.75 8.30
CA ALA A 69 -18.16 -12.22 8.67
C ALA A 69 -19.19 -12.37 7.53
N ASN A 70 -18.77 -12.17 6.28
CA ASN A 70 -19.63 -12.35 5.10
C ASN A 70 -20.05 -13.81 4.91
N LYS A 71 -19.12 -14.77 5.09
CA LYS A 71 -19.42 -16.21 5.03
C LYS A 71 -20.42 -16.64 6.09
N LEU A 72 -20.23 -16.16 7.33
CA LEU A 72 -21.18 -16.43 8.42
C LEU A 72 -22.55 -15.83 8.13
N PHE A 73 -22.60 -14.60 7.61
CA PHE A 73 -23.84 -13.95 7.24
C PHE A 73 -24.60 -14.71 6.14
N ALA A 74 -23.90 -15.13 5.08
CA ALA A 74 -24.49 -15.90 3.99
C ALA A 74 -25.05 -17.26 4.46
N LYS A 75 -24.34 -17.95 5.37
CA LYS A 75 -24.80 -19.21 5.97
C LYS A 75 -26.08 -19.03 6.79
N LYS A 76 -26.21 -17.92 7.53
CA LYS A 76 -27.40 -17.60 8.33
C LYS A 76 -28.57 -17.09 7.48
N ASN A 77 -28.29 -16.53 6.29
CA ASN A 77 -29.28 -15.88 5.43
C ASN A 77 -29.21 -16.42 3.99
N PRO A 78 -29.57 -17.70 3.77
CA PRO A 78 -29.49 -18.32 2.45
C PRO A 78 -30.39 -17.57 1.45
N GLY A 79 -29.85 -17.27 0.26
CA GLY A 79 -30.57 -16.58 -0.82
C GLY A 79 -30.68 -15.05 -0.67
N ALA A 80 -30.23 -14.46 0.44
CA ALA A 80 -30.32 -13.02 0.66
C ALA A 80 -29.52 -12.22 -0.37
N SER A 81 -30.14 -11.18 -0.94
CA SER A 81 -29.47 -10.22 -1.84
C SER A 81 -28.32 -9.50 -1.15
N GLU A 82 -28.45 -9.20 0.14
CA GLU A 82 -27.40 -8.56 0.95
C GLU A 82 -26.12 -9.40 0.99
N ALA A 83 -26.22 -10.74 1.05
CA ALA A 83 -25.03 -11.60 1.05
C ALA A 83 -24.20 -11.44 -0.25
N ARG A 84 -24.88 -11.25 -1.39
CA ARG A 84 -24.24 -10.97 -2.69
C ARG A 84 -23.58 -9.58 -2.70
N ILE A 85 -24.27 -8.56 -2.20
CA ILE A 85 -23.73 -7.18 -2.08
C ILE A 85 -22.45 -7.20 -1.26
N ARG A 86 -22.48 -7.84 -0.08
CA ARG A 86 -21.31 -7.92 0.81
C ARG A 86 -20.11 -8.61 0.17
N THR A 87 -20.36 -9.71 -0.54
CA THR A 87 -19.33 -10.48 -1.26
C THR A 87 -18.70 -9.63 -2.38
N ASN A 88 -19.51 -8.95 -3.19
CA ASN A 88 -19.03 -8.12 -4.29
C ASN A 88 -18.20 -6.92 -3.80
N MET A 89 -18.63 -6.29 -2.71
CA MET A 89 -17.88 -5.19 -2.08
C MET A 89 -16.54 -5.67 -1.52
N HIS A 90 -16.51 -6.81 -0.82
CA HIS A 90 -15.27 -7.41 -0.35
C HIS A 90 -14.32 -7.70 -1.53
N ALA A 91 -14.78 -8.38 -2.57
CA ALA A 91 -13.97 -8.70 -3.74
C ALA A 91 -13.37 -7.45 -4.42
N THR A 92 -14.13 -6.35 -4.47
CA THR A 92 -13.67 -5.08 -5.02
C THR A 92 -12.58 -4.45 -4.17
N LEU A 93 -12.74 -4.43 -2.85
CA LEU A 93 -11.72 -3.90 -1.93
C LEU A 93 -10.45 -4.77 -1.93
N SER A 94 -10.58 -6.09 -2.01
CA SER A 94 -9.44 -7.00 -2.11
C SER A 94 -8.64 -6.79 -3.39
N ARG A 95 -9.29 -6.60 -4.54
CA ARG A 95 -8.60 -6.27 -5.81
C ARG A 95 -7.81 -4.97 -5.68
N LYS A 96 -8.45 -3.90 -5.21
CA LYS A 96 -7.78 -2.60 -4.99
C LYS A 96 -6.60 -2.68 -4.03
N PHE A 97 -6.71 -3.50 -2.99
CA PHE A 97 -5.60 -3.74 -2.07
C PHE A 97 -4.40 -4.39 -2.77
N VAL A 98 -4.65 -5.42 -3.58
CA VAL A 98 -3.59 -6.10 -4.34
C VAL A 98 -2.95 -5.16 -5.37
N GLU A 99 -3.76 -4.38 -6.10
CA GLU A 99 -3.28 -3.37 -7.05
C GLU A 99 -2.37 -2.34 -6.37
N SER A 100 -2.80 -1.75 -5.25
CA SER A 100 -1.99 -0.78 -4.51
C SER A 100 -0.69 -1.38 -3.94
N MET A 101 -0.73 -2.64 -3.51
CA MET A 101 0.48 -3.34 -3.06
C MET A 101 1.45 -3.66 -4.21
N ALA A 102 0.93 -3.98 -5.40
CA ALA A 102 1.75 -4.23 -6.58
C ALA A 102 2.45 -2.93 -7.02
N GLU A 103 1.72 -1.81 -7.04
CA GLU A 103 2.29 -0.49 -7.35
C GLU A 103 3.39 -0.11 -6.36
N TYR A 104 3.16 -0.33 -5.06
CA TYR A 104 4.17 -0.10 -4.03
C TYR A 104 5.44 -0.93 -4.26
N GLN A 105 5.29 -2.21 -4.58
CA GLN A 105 6.43 -3.10 -4.88
C GLN A 105 7.18 -2.67 -6.14
N GLU A 106 6.47 -2.20 -7.16
CA GLU A 106 7.05 -1.69 -8.39
C GLU A 106 7.88 -0.43 -8.13
N VAL A 107 7.33 0.55 -7.38
CA VAL A 107 8.05 1.76 -6.98
C VAL A 107 9.35 1.41 -6.24
N GLN A 108 9.30 0.51 -5.28
CA GLN A 108 10.51 0.04 -4.58
C GLN A 108 11.53 -0.64 -5.50
N ALA A 109 11.07 -1.45 -6.45
CA ALA A 109 11.93 -2.12 -7.41
C ALA A 109 12.63 -1.11 -8.34
N ARG A 110 11.87 -0.12 -8.84
CA ARG A 110 12.39 0.98 -9.68
C ARG A 110 13.47 1.78 -8.94
N PHE A 111 13.25 2.12 -7.68
CA PHE A 111 14.24 2.83 -6.87
C PHE A 111 15.54 2.03 -6.70
N LYS A 112 15.44 0.73 -6.38
CA LYS A 112 16.63 -0.14 -6.27
C LYS A 112 17.42 -0.21 -7.57
N SER A 113 16.74 -0.25 -8.73
CA SER A 113 17.42 -0.24 -10.03
C SER A 113 18.17 1.08 -10.28
N LYS A 114 17.48 2.22 -10.13
CA LYS A 114 18.06 3.55 -10.31
C LYS A 114 19.25 3.79 -9.38
N HIS A 115 19.14 3.36 -8.12
CA HIS A 115 20.22 3.50 -7.16
C HIS A 115 21.48 2.71 -7.56
N ARG A 116 21.31 1.46 -8.04
CA ARG A 116 22.44 0.65 -8.54
C ARG A 116 23.09 1.25 -9.78
N GLU A 117 22.30 1.74 -10.73
CA GLU A 117 22.83 2.40 -11.94
C GLU A 117 23.65 3.64 -11.61
N ARG A 118 23.22 4.46 -10.64
CA ARG A 118 23.97 5.64 -10.19
C ARG A 118 25.32 5.25 -9.59
N MET A 119 25.34 4.24 -8.71
CA MET A 119 26.58 3.74 -8.10
C MET A 119 27.53 3.21 -9.16
N ALA A 120 27.05 2.38 -10.09
CA ALA A 120 27.88 1.84 -11.18
C ALA A 120 28.50 2.92 -12.08
N ARG A 121 27.82 4.06 -12.27
CA ARG A 121 28.39 5.21 -13.01
C ARG A 121 29.46 5.95 -12.21
N GLN A 122 29.31 6.06 -10.89
CA GLN A 122 30.31 6.69 -10.01
C GLN A 122 31.61 5.89 -9.94
N TYR A 123 31.57 4.56 -10.04
CA TYR A 123 32.78 3.71 -10.04
C TYR A 123 33.47 3.58 -11.41
N ARG A 124 32.85 4.09 -12.49
CA ARG A 124 33.42 4.07 -13.86
C ARG A 124 34.08 5.39 -14.27
N MET A 125 34.11 6.37 -13.37
CA MET A 125 34.92 7.60 -13.49
C MET A 125 36.13 7.48 -12.58
#